data_AF-A0A7G6YS21-F1
#
_entry.id   AF-A0A7G6YS21-F1
#
_cell.length_a   1.000
_cell.length_b   1.000
_cell.length_c   1.000
_cell.angle_alpha   90.00
_cell.angle_beta   90.00
_cell.angle_gamma   90.00
#
_symmetry.space_group_name_H-M   'P 1'
#
loop_
_entity.id
_entity.type
_entity.pdbx_description
1 polymer ?
#
loop_
_entity_poly.entity_id
_entity_poly.type
_entity_poly.pdbx_seq_one_letter_code
_entity_poly.pdbx_strand_id
1 'polypeptide(L)'
;MHFSFRWLAAPALALSLLGCAQQDTDPTPTLLASVTSANVAATGFPETFETGTKTAYSTGSVTLASGSWTLNDALLGNTTADRKTGSQSARVRNTGSLTMNFNTTAGVGAVTVQHAVYGTDGSSQWELWASTSSGSSYTKVGSTITSSSTALSTASFAVNLSGSVRLQLRKISGGTNRVNIDNITVEQYGGTTTPPPTTGGKKFLIDASHGELAGNADWVLDVDNGATPRYPTPAASGITSTTAETYWTGAISAWGVALVKLGHSVEQLPTGTAITYGNTSNPQDLANYNVFVVDEPNIIFTAAEKTAILRFVQNGGGLFMISDHDISDRNNDGYDSPDIWNDLMQNNSVKTNPFGFKVNLDNIVEDSPNVLNSTTNPILRGSQGAVSQLSFHNGATMTLSPTANSTVQGLIWRKSVTQNTTNVMAASSTFGTGRVVIIGDSSPADDGTGSPGNTVYDGWRENVSHARLHLNASLWLAKAQ
;
A
#
# COMPACT_ATOMS: atom_id res chain seq x y z
N MET A 1 24.10 75.20 8.57
CA MET A 1 23.24 74.83 7.43
C MET A 1 22.35 73.68 7.86
N HIS A 2 21.08 73.74 7.47
CA HIS A 2 20.01 72.75 7.61
C HIS A 2 19.33 72.56 8.99
N PHE A 3 18.08 73.05 8.97
CA PHE A 3 16.95 72.81 9.85
C PHE A 3 16.49 71.34 9.85
N SER A 4 15.89 70.90 10.97
CA SER A 4 14.46 70.49 11.07
C SER A 4 14.26 69.58 12.29
N PHE A 5 13.49 70.01 13.30
CA PHE A 5 12.04 69.75 13.44
C PHE A 5 11.71 68.26 13.67
N ARG A 6 10.82 67.82 14.57
CA ARG A 6 10.01 68.40 15.65
C ARG A 6 9.15 67.19 16.15
N TRP A 7 8.96 67.08 17.47
CA TRP A 7 7.64 66.96 18.13
C TRP A 7 7.04 65.60 18.53
N LEU A 8 6.50 65.68 19.76
CA LEU A 8 5.23 65.14 20.27
C LEU A 8 5.16 63.67 20.70
N ALA A 9 5.18 63.51 22.02
CA ALA A 9 4.47 62.46 22.72
C ALA A 9 2.94 62.61 22.51
N ALA A 10 2.27 61.50 22.24
CA ALA A 10 0.82 61.34 22.33
C ALA A 10 0.51 60.04 23.08
N PRO A 11 -0.38 60.04 24.08
CA PRO A 11 -0.80 58.82 24.77
C PRO A 11 -1.97 58.18 24.02
N ALA A 12 -1.85 56.89 23.70
CA ALA A 12 -2.96 56.12 23.14
C ALA A 12 -3.87 55.61 24.26
N LEU A 13 -5.11 56.09 24.23
CA LEU A 13 -6.22 55.75 25.11
C LEU A 13 -6.72 54.33 24.77
N ALA A 14 -6.57 53.39 25.71
CA ALA A 14 -7.14 52.05 25.57
C ALA A 14 -8.61 52.05 26.01
N LEU A 15 -9.53 51.84 25.05
CA LEU A 15 -10.96 51.69 25.30
C LEU A 15 -11.30 50.19 25.35
N SER A 16 -11.60 49.69 26.55
CA SER A 16 -12.03 48.30 26.78
C SER A 16 -13.52 48.15 26.49
N LEU A 17 -13.88 47.43 25.42
CA LEU A 17 -15.23 46.93 25.20
C LEU A 17 -15.35 45.53 25.82
N LEU A 18 -16.08 45.43 26.93
CA LEU A 18 -16.53 44.17 27.52
C LEU A 18 -17.72 43.64 26.71
N GLY A 19 -17.47 42.69 25.82
CA GLY A 19 -18.50 41.85 25.21
C GLY A 19 -18.50 40.47 25.86
N CYS A 20 -19.58 40.12 26.57
CA CYS A 20 -19.81 38.78 27.08
C CYS A 20 -20.05 37.82 25.92
N ALA A 21 -19.10 36.92 25.65
CA ALA A 21 -19.34 35.71 24.86
C ALA A 21 -19.28 34.51 25.81
N GLN A 22 -20.36 33.73 25.80
CA GLN A 22 -20.54 32.52 26.59
C GLN A 22 -19.55 31.46 26.09
N GLN A 23 -18.66 31.00 26.98
CA GLN A 23 -17.66 29.99 26.64
C GLN A 23 -18.27 28.61 26.91
N ASP A 24 -18.72 27.94 25.85
CA ASP A 24 -19.08 26.53 25.92
C ASP A 24 -17.82 25.71 26.24
N THR A 25 -17.86 24.98 27.34
CA THR A 25 -16.79 24.08 27.77
C THR A 25 -16.93 22.74 27.08
N ASP A 26 -16.11 22.48 26.06
CA ASP A 26 -15.98 21.14 25.49
C ASP A 26 -15.33 20.16 26.48
N PRO A 27 -15.78 18.90 26.56
CA PRO A 27 -15.24 17.92 27.48
C PRO A 27 -13.84 17.45 27.05
N THR A 28 -12.97 17.26 28.03
CA THR A 28 -11.58 16.80 27.85
C THR A 28 -11.55 15.36 27.29
N PRO A 29 -10.87 15.08 26.17
CA PRO A 29 -10.73 13.71 25.69
C PRO A 29 -9.65 12.97 26.50
N THR A 30 -10.07 11.88 27.16
CA THR A 30 -9.22 10.88 27.80
C THR A 30 -8.27 10.22 26.79
N LEU A 31 -6.97 10.18 27.11
CA LEU A 31 -5.97 9.39 26.37
C LEU A 31 -6.30 7.90 26.52
N LEU A 32 -6.49 7.20 25.39
CA LEU A 32 -6.36 5.75 25.33
C LEU A 32 -5.23 5.41 24.35
N ALA A 33 -4.24 4.69 24.87
CA ALA A 33 -3.17 4.10 24.09
C ALA A 33 -3.73 3.20 23.00
N SER A 34 -3.08 3.13 21.84
CA SER A 34 -3.40 2.14 20.81
C SER A 34 -2.13 1.54 20.24
N VAL A 35 -2.08 0.22 20.41
CA VAL A 35 -1.11 -0.74 19.93
C VAL A 35 -1.61 -1.23 18.55
N THR A 36 -0.66 -1.45 17.63
CA THR A 36 -0.80 -1.88 16.22
C THR A 36 -1.27 -3.35 16.06
N SER A 37 -1.75 -3.77 14.87
CA SER A 37 -1.79 -5.20 14.45
C SER A 37 -1.87 -5.41 12.91
N ALA A 38 -1.25 -6.50 12.43
CA ALA A 38 -0.93 -6.89 11.04
C ALA A 38 -1.71 -8.13 10.52
N ASN A 39 -1.59 -8.46 9.22
CA ASN A 39 -2.24 -9.59 8.51
C ASN A 39 -1.73 -10.99 8.94
N VAL A 40 -2.52 -11.72 9.74
CA VAL A 40 -2.22 -13.07 10.24
C VAL A 40 -3.29 -14.05 9.76
N ALA A 41 -2.95 -15.27 9.31
CA ALA A 41 -3.95 -16.29 8.99
C ALA A 41 -4.78 -16.68 10.23
N ALA A 42 -6.10 -16.82 10.09
CA ALA A 42 -6.95 -17.25 11.19
C ALA A 42 -6.56 -18.66 11.65
N THR A 43 -6.49 -18.88 12.96
CA THR A 43 -6.14 -20.19 13.53
C THR A 43 -7.03 -21.29 12.95
N GLY A 44 -6.40 -22.37 12.46
CA GLY A 44 -7.08 -23.48 11.82
C GLY A 44 -7.27 -23.34 10.30
N PHE A 45 -7.02 -22.17 9.71
CA PHE A 45 -7.05 -21.99 8.26
C PHE A 45 -5.64 -22.10 7.64
N PRO A 46 -5.52 -22.58 6.38
CA PRO A 46 -6.60 -22.88 5.43
C PRO A 46 -7.41 -24.14 5.74
N GLU A 47 -8.70 -24.13 5.37
CA GLU A 47 -9.53 -25.34 5.30
C GLU A 47 -9.42 -25.94 3.90
N THR A 48 -8.75 -27.08 3.80
CA THR A 48 -8.48 -27.78 2.55
C THR A 48 -9.45 -28.93 2.28
N PHE A 49 -10.38 -29.22 3.20
CA PHE A 49 -11.30 -30.35 3.16
C PHE A 49 -10.66 -31.73 3.16
N GLU A 50 -9.33 -31.84 3.29
CA GLU A 50 -8.59 -33.12 3.24
C GLU A 50 -8.76 -34.01 4.49
N THR A 51 -9.58 -33.59 5.45
CA THR A 51 -9.85 -34.33 6.69
C THR A 51 -11.34 -34.56 6.87
N GLY A 52 -11.70 -35.59 7.62
CA GLY A 52 -13.09 -35.96 7.86
C GLY A 52 -13.76 -36.67 6.67
N THR A 53 -14.99 -37.12 6.90
CA THR A 53 -15.78 -37.85 5.90
C THR A 53 -17.25 -37.53 6.09
N LYS A 54 -17.90 -37.08 5.01
CA LYS A 54 -19.36 -36.93 4.95
C LYS A 54 -19.81 -37.22 3.52
N THR A 55 -20.40 -38.38 3.29
CA THR A 55 -20.71 -38.86 1.93
C THR A 55 -22.16 -38.64 1.51
N ALA A 56 -23.04 -38.27 2.43
CA ALA A 56 -24.46 -38.00 2.16
C ALA A 56 -24.73 -36.49 2.04
N TYR A 57 -25.70 -36.12 1.20
CA TYR A 57 -26.16 -34.73 1.06
C TYR A 57 -27.08 -34.26 2.20
N SER A 58 -27.65 -35.17 2.99
CA SER A 58 -28.46 -34.80 4.17
C SER A 58 -27.67 -33.90 5.11
N THR A 59 -28.34 -32.97 5.78
CA THR A 59 -27.68 -32.07 6.74
C THR A 59 -26.91 -32.86 7.79
N GLY A 60 -25.66 -32.48 8.03
CA GLY A 60 -24.87 -33.06 9.11
C GLY A 60 -23.58 -32.30 9.33
N SER A 61 -23.05 -32.39 10.55
CA SER A 61 -21.76 -31.80 10.90
C SER A 61 -20.61 -32.77 10.64
N VAL A 62 -19.47 -32.24 10.24
CA VAL A 62 -18.20 -32.97 10.04
C VAL A 62 -17.08 -32.17 10.70
N THR A 63 -16.15 -32.86 11.34
CA THR A 63 -14.94 -32.23 11.89
C THR A 63 -13.86 -32.24 10.81
N LEU A 64 -13.40 -31.05 10.45
CA LEU A 64 -12.33 -30.79 9.48
C LEU A 64 -11.11 -30.18 10.19
N ALA A 65 -10.06 -29.87 9.44
CA ALA A 65 -8.79 -29.37 9.97
C ALA A 65 -8.96 -27.98 10.61
N SER A 66 -9.81 -27.13 10.04
CA SER A 66 -10.12 -25.82 10.61
C SER A 66 -11.08 -25.85 11.79
N GLY A 67 -11.83 -26.95 11.95
CA GLY A 67 -12.82 -27.13 13.00
C GLY A 67 -14.08 -27.84 12.51
N SER A 68 -15.17 -27.75 13.28
CA SER A 68 -16.43 -28.39 12.91
C SER A 68 -17.25 -27.54 11.94
N TRP A 69 -17.77 -28.17 10.88
CA TRP A 69 -18.62 -27.54 9.87
C TRP A 69 -19.92 -28.31 9.69
N THR A 70 -21.04 -27.60 9.56
CA THR A 70 -22.33 -28.16 9.15
C THR A 70 -22.51 -28.01 7.65
N LEU A 71 -22.69 -29.16 6.98
CA LEU A 71 -22.89 -29.28 5.54
C LEU A 71 -24.36 -29.64 5.29
N ASN A 72 -25.09 -28.76 4.61
CA ASN A 72 -26.49 -28.95 4.21
C ASN A 72 -26.59 -29.00 2.69
N ASP A 73 -27.23 -30.04 2.16
CA ASP A 73 -27.22 -30.34 0.71
C ASP A 73 -25.79 -30.31 0.13
N ALA A 74 -24.85 -30.75 0.95
CA ALA A 74 -23.43 -30.78 0.66
C ALA A 74 -22.77 -32.02 1.27
N LEU A 75 -21.70 -32.48 0.64
CA LEU A 75 -20.88 -33.62 1.07
C LEU A 75 -19.40 -33.33 0.79
N LEU A 76 -18.50 -34.15 1.31
CA LEU A 76 -17.09 -34.21 0.89
C LEU A 76 -16.96 -35.25 -0.23
N GLY A 77 -16.57 -34.79 -1.42
CA GLY A 77 -16.54 -35.57 -2.66
C GLY A 77 -15.12 -35.84 -3.12
N ASN A 78 -14.85 -37.08 -3.52
CA ASN A 78 -13.54 -37.54 -3.97
C ASN A 78 -13.59 -38.24 -5.35
N THR A 79 -14.68 -38.09 -6.10
CA THR A 79 -14.80 -38.71 -7.43
C THR A 79 -13.94 -37.97 -8.45
N THR A 80 -13.72 -38.55 -9.63
CA THR A 80 -13.00 -37.87 -10.71
C THR A 80 -13.72 -36.62 -11.24
N ALA A 81 -15.03 -36.49 -11.00
CA ALA A 81 -15.80 -35.31 -11.35
C ALA A 81 -15.71 -34.19 -10.30
N ASP A 82 -15.27 -34.51 -9.07
CA ASP A 82 -14.98 -33.51 -8.06
C ASP A 82 -13.70 -32.76 -8.39
N ARG A 83 -13.83 -31.45 -8.57
CA ARG A 83 -12.71 -30.54 -8.75
C ARG A 83 -12.14 -30.20 -7.37
N LYS A 84 -10.85 -30.44 -7.21
CA LYS A 84 -10.18 -30.44 -5.90
C LYS A 84 -8.67 -30.30 -6.06
N THR A 85 -8.01 -29.82 -5.02
CA THR A 85 -6.57 -29.92 -4.81
C THR A 85 -6.33 -30.92 -3.69
N GLY A 86 -5.80 -32.10 -4.05
CA GLY A 86 -5.67 -33.21 -3.10
C GLY A 86 -6.72 -34.28 -3.35
N SER A 87 -7.25 -34.84 -2.27
CA SER A 87 -8.02 -36.08 -2.28
C SER A 87 -9.53 -35.84 -2.28
N GLN A 88 -10.01 -34.72 -1.72
CA GLN A 88 -11.44 -34.40 -1.71
C GLN A 88 -11.73 -32.90 -1.65
N SER A 89 -12.93 -32.48 -2.05
CA SER A 89 -13.42 -31.12 -1.86
C SER A 89 -14.88 -31.13 -1.40
N ALA A 90 -15.38 -29.99 -0.90
CA ALA A 90 -16.81 -29.88 -0.60
C ALA A 90 -17.60 -29.76 -1.91
N ARG A 91 -18.63 -30.60 -2.08
CA ARG A 91 -19.55 -30.55 -3.22
C ARG A 91 -20.95 -30.14 -2.74
N VAL A 92 -21.47 -29.05 -3.28
CA VAL A 92 -22.76 -28.46 -2.89
C VAL A 92 -23.75 -28.54 -4.05
N ARG A 93 -25.00 -28.94 -3.78
CA ARG A 93 -26.10 -28.98 -4.75
C ARG A 93 -27.28 -28.10 -4.31
N ASN A 94 -28.30 -27.98 -5.16
CA ASN A 94 -29.51 -27.20 -4.88
C ASN A 94 -29.12 -25.80 -4.36
N THR A 95 -29.74 -25.34 -3.29
CA THR A 95 -29.37 -24.13 -2.52
C THR A 95 -28.73 -24.50 -1.18
N GLY A 96 -27.80 -25.48 -1.20
CA GLY A 96 -27.09 -25.96 -0.01
C GLY A 96 -26.08 -24.97 0.56
N SER A 97 -25.49 -25.33 1.70
CA SER A 97 -24.54 -24.48 2.43
C SER A 97 -23.43 -25.23 3.17
N LEU A 98 -22.32 -24.51 3.38
CA LEU A 98 -21.21 -24.90 4.25
C LEU A 98 -21.15 -23.87 5.40
N THR A 99 -21.37 -24.31 6.63
CA THR A 99 -21.49 -23.41 7.79
C THR A 99 -20.47 -23.77 8.85
N MET A 100 -19.63 -22.82 9.29
CA MET A 100 -18.77 -23.02 10.45
C MET A 100 -19.62 -23.22 11.71
N ASN A 101 -19.25 -24.16 12.59
CA ASN A 101 -19.87 -24.33 13.91
C ASN A 101 -19.07 -23.64 15.03
N PHE A 102 -18.04 -22.90 14.66
CA PHE A 102 -17.17 -22.14 15.54
C PHE A 102 -17.02 -20.71 15.03
N ASN A 103 -16.45 -19.84 15.85
CA ASN A 103 -16.14 -18.47 15.47
C ASN A 103 -14.62 -18.34 15.31
N THR A 104 -14.16 -17.54 14.34
CA THR A 104 -12.86 -16.89 14.48
C THR A 104 -12.94 -15.92 15.65
N THR A 105 -11.85 -15.71 16.37
CA THR A 105 -11.82 -14.83 17.55
C THR A 105 -11.10 -13.50 17.32
N ALA A 106 -10.29 -13.42 16.25
CA ALA A 106 -9.47 -12.26 15.89
C ALA A 106 -10.02 -11.46 14.69
N GLY A 107 -11.33 -11.55 14.43
CA GLY A 107 -11.96 -10.99 13.24
C GLY A 107 -11.62 -11.75 11.95
N VAL A 108 -12.18 -11.27 10.84
CA VAL A 108 -11.95 -11.78 9.49
C VAL A 108 -11.73 -10.59 8.55
N GLY A 109 -10.50 -10.45 8.06
CA GLY A 109 -10.07 -9.38 7.16
C GLY A 109 -10.39 -9.75 5.72
N ALA A 110 -9.84 -10.86 5.24
CA ALA A 110 -10.12 -11.39 3.92
C ALA A 110 -10.46 -12.89 3.97
N VAL A 111 -11.22 -13.34 2.98
CA VAL A 111 -11.52 -14.77 2.75
C VAL A 111 -11.26 -15.08 1.30
N THR A 112 -10.50 -16.14 1.02
CA THR A 112 -10.41 -16.69 -0.32
C THR A 112 -10.99 -18.10 -0.35
N VAL A 113 -11.57 -18.46 -1.50
CA VAL A 113 -12.28 -19.74 -1.68
C VAL A 113 -11.97 -20.22 -3.09
N GLN A 114 -11.43 -21.43 -3.24
CA GLN A 114 -11.36 -22.06 -4.55
C GLN A 114 -12.71 -22.70 -4.90
N HIS A 115 -13.13 -22.55 -6.14
CA HIS A 115 -14.42 -23.04 -6.61
C HIS A 115 -14.36 -23.48 -8.08
N ALA A 116 -15.20 -24.45 -8.44
CA ALA A 116 -15.38 -24.91 -9.81
C ALA A 116 -16.72 -25.60 -10.00
N VAL A 117 -17.15 -25.75 -11.25
CA VAL A 117 -18.29 -26.57 -11.62
C VAL A 117 -17.95 -28.05 -11.48
N TYR A 118 -18.88 -28.83 -10.93
CA TYR A 118 -18.73 -30.27 -10.79
C TYR A 118 -18.86 -30.98 -12.14
N GLY A 119 -17.90 -31.86 -12.49
CA GLY A 119 -17.97 -32.70 -13.68
C GLY A 119 -18.28 -31.93 -14.96
N THR A 120 -19.48 -32.16 -15.51
CA THR A 120 -20.04 -31.50 -16.70
C THR A 120 -21.34 -30.75 -16.39
N ASP A 121 -21.61 -30.45 -15.12
CA ASP A 121 -22.79 -29.68 -14.72
C ASP A 121 -22.73 -28.27 -15.36
N GLY A 122 -23.84 -27.54 -15.36
CA GLY A 122 -23.86 -26.13 -15.76
C GLY A 122 -23.37 -25.18 -14.64
N SER A 123 -23.30 -23.89 -14.96
CA SER A 123 -22.86 -22.87 -14.01
C SER A 123 -23.68 -22.84 -12.72
N SER A 124 -23.03 -22.47 -11.62
CA SER A 124 -23.66 -22.29 -10.31
C SER A 124 -23.28 -20.95 -9.69
N GLN A 125 -24.24 -20.32 -9.00
CA GLN A 125 -24.03 -19.08 -8.26
C GLN A 125 -24.01 -19.34 -6.76
N TRP A 126 -23.10 -18.69 -6.05
CA TRP A 126 -22.96 -18.81 -4.61
C TRP A 126 -22.45 -17.50 -3.98
N GLU A 127 -22.57 -17.40 -2.66
CA GLU A 127 -22.28 -16.19 -1.89
C GLU A 127 -21.55 -16.52 -0.60
N LEU A 128 -20.70 -15.60 -0.13
CA LEU A 128 -20.14 -15.62 1.21
C LEU A 128 -21.05 -14.83 2.16
N TRP A 129 -21.25 -15.36 3.35
CA TRP A 129 -22.03 -14.75 4.42
C TRP A 129 -21.25 -14.79 5.73
N ALA A 130 -21.35 -13.74 6.53
CA ALA A 130 -20.69 -13.62 7.82
C ALA A 130 -21.70 -13.31 8.93
N SER A 131 -21.45 -13.86 10.12
CA SER A 131 -22.23 -13.64 11.33
C SER A 131 -21.33 -13.12 12.43
N THR A 132 -21.70 -11.99 13.02
CA THR A 132 -21.10 -11.46 14.27
C THR A 132 -21.93 -11.84 15.50
N SER A 133 -23.05 -12.56 15.31
CA SER A 133 -23.99 -13.00 16.34
C SER A 133 -23.86 -14.51 16.64
N SER A 134 -22.67 -15.07 16.40
CA SER A 134 -22.36 -16.49 16.60
C SER A 134 -23.32 -17.45 15.89
N GLY A 135 -23.77 -17.09 14.69
CA GLY A 135 -24.62 -17.92 13.84
C GLY A 135 -26.13 -17.69 13.97
N SER A 136 -26.57 -16.76 14.82
CA SER A 136 -28.00 -16.43 14.98
C SER A 136 -28.56 -15.68 13.76
N SER A 137 -27.76 -14.82 13.16
CA SER A 137 -28.06 -14.05 11.96
C SER A 137 -26.82 -13.89 11.10
N TYR A 138 -26.98 -13.78 9.79
CA TYR A 138 -25.90 -13.66 8.82
C TYR A 138 -26.18 -12.54 7.82
N THR A 139 -25.13 -11.85 7.40
CA THR A 139 -25.15 -10.82 6.36
C THR A 139 -24.24 -11.23 5.21
N LYS A 140 -24.66 -10.94 3.97
CA LYS A 140 -23.88 -11.23 2.77
C LYS A 140 -22.61 -10.37 2.74
N VAL A 141 -21.51 -10.96 2.29
CA VAL A 141 -20.20 -10.32 2.14
C VAL A 141 -19.76 -10.36 0.68
N GLY A 142 -19.41 -9.20 0.13
CA GLY A 142 -18.97 -9.07 -1.25
C GLY A 142 -20.02 -9.42 -2.30
N SER A 143 -19.55 -9.72 -3.51
CA SER A 143 -20.39 -10.03 -4.67
C SER A 143 -20.85 -11.49 -4.69
N THR A 144 -21.89 -11.77 -5.48
CA THR A 144 -22.24 -13.15 -5.84
C THR A 144 -21.22 -13.70 -6.82
N ILE A 145 -20.72 -14.90 -6.57
CA ILE A 145 -19.75 -15.58 -7.44
C ILE A 145 -20.50 -16.51 -8.38
N THR A 146 -20.15 -16.45 -9.67
CA THR A 146 -20.59 -17.43 -10.68
C THR A 146 -19.45 -18.37 -11.01
N SER A 147 -19.63 -19.65 -10.70
CA SER A 147 -18.73 -20.73 -11.14
C SER A 147 -19.21 -21.24 -12.49
N SER A 148 -18.43 -21.05 -13.54
CA SER A 148 -18.74 -21.49 -14.91
C SER A 148 -17.69 -22.43 -15.51
N SER A 149 -16.52 -22.54 -14.89
CA SER A 149 -15.41 -23.38 -15.34
C SER A 149 -15.27 -24.64 -14.51
N THR A 150 -14.71 -25.68 -15.12
CA THR A 150 -14.33 -26.92 -14.43
C THR A 150 -12.89 -26.90 -13.90
N ALA A 151 -12.13 -25.85 -14.20
CA ALA A 151 -10.87 -25.55 -13.52
C ALA A 151 -11.16 -24.81 -12.21
N LEU A 152 -10.40 -25.11 -11.15
CA LEU A 152 -10.50 -24.37 -9.89
C LEU A 152 -10.05 -22.92 -10.10
N SER A 153 -10.94 -21.99 -9.74
CA SER A 153 -10.66 -20.55 -9.69
C SER A 153 -10.82 -20.06 -8.25
N THR A 154 -10.07 -19.02 -7.87
CA THR A 154 -10.13 -18.44 -6.52
C THR A 154 -11.01 -17.20 -6.49
N ALA A 155 -12.09 -17.24 -5.71
CA ALA A 155 -12.85 -16.05 -5.33
C ALA A 155 -12.23 -15.42 -4.08
N SER A 156 -12.16 -14.09 -4.03
CA SER A 156 -11.65 -13.34 -2.88
C SER A 156 -12.70 -12.35 -2.38
N PHE A 157 -12.82 -12.25 -1.05
CA PHE A 157 -13.76 -11.35 -0.38
C PHE A 157 -13.02 -10.54 0.67
N ALA A 158 -13.11 -9.22 0.57
CA ALA A 158 -12.77 -8.33 1.69
C ALA A 158 -13.95 -8.36 2.69
N VAL A 159 -13.72 -8.95 3.85
CA VAL A 159 -14.76 -9.15 4.88
C VAL A 159 -14.70 -8.03 5.91
N ASN A 160 -13.49 -7.70 6.38
CA ASN A 160 -13.21 -6.59 7.28
C ASN A 160 -14.13 -6.50 8.50
N LEU A 161 -14.40 -7.64 9.15
CA LEU A 161 -15.21 -7.72 10.36
C LEU A 161 -14.33 -8.03 11.57
N SER A 162 -14.41 -7.22 12.62
CA SER A 162 -13.68 -7.43 13.87
C SER A 162 -14.45 -8.36 14.84
N GLY A 163 -13.75 -8.79 15.88
CA GLY A 163 -14.35 -9.61 16.94
C GLY A 163 -14.65 -11.04 16.49
N SER A 164 -15.66 -11.66 17.09
CA SER A 164 -16.03 -13.03 16.74
C SER A 164 -16.84 -13.09 15.47
N VAL A 165 -16.31 -13.76 14.44
CA VAL A 165 -16.98 -13.90 13.14
C VAL A 165 -17.15 -15.36 12.80
N ARG A 166 -18.32 -15.71 12.26
CA ARG A 166 -18.63 -17.04 11.74
C ARG A 166 -19.01 -16.94 10.28
N LEU A 167 -18.38 -17.74 9.43
CA LEU A 167 -18.62 -17.72 7.99
C LEU A 167 -19.60 -18.81 7.57
N GLN A 168 -20.28 -18.55 6.47
CA GLN A 168 -21.14 -19.48 5.78
C GLN A 168 -21.05 -19.24 4.27
N LEU A 169 -20.87 -20.31 3.49
CA LEU A 169 -21.00 -20.26 2.04
C LEU A 169 -22.37 -20.79 1.67
N ARG A 170 -23.08 -20.06 0.80
CA ARG A 170 -24.42 -20.42 0.34
C ARG A 170 -24.44 -20.53 -1.16
N LYS A 171 -24.80 -21.71 -1.68
CA LYS A 171 -25.19 -21.81 -3.08
C LYS A 171 -26.58 -21.20 -3.22
N ILE A 172 -26.75 -20.29 -4.17
CA ILE A 172 -28.01 -19.57 -4.39
C ILE A 172 -28.69 -19.98 -5.69
N SER A 173 -27.94 -20.50 -6.67
CA SER A 173 -28.57 -21.08 -7.85
C SER A 173 -29.27 -22.38 -7.45
N GLY A 174 -30.55 -22.54 -7.77
CA GLY A 174 -31.26 -23.81 -7.59
C GLY A 174 -30.90 -24.85 -8.65
N GLY A 175 -31.75 -25.89 -8.76
CA GLY A 175 -31.63 -26.92 -9.80
C GLY A 175 -30.59 -28.00 -9.50
N THR A 176 -30.30 -28.82 -10.51
CA THR A 176 -29.47 -30.03 -10.38
C THR A 176 -27.97 -29.78 -10.43
N ASN A 177 -27.53 -28.60 -10.87
CA ASN A 177 -26.12 -28.25 -11.00
C ASN A 177 -25.43 -28.14 -9.64
N ARG A 178 -24.22 -28.68 -9.56
CA ARG A 178 -23.36 -28.68 -8.39
C ARG A 178 -22.13 -27.79 -8.58
N VAL A 179 -21.59 -27.36 -7.44
CA VAL A 179 -20.35 -26.61 -7.35
C VAL A 179 -19.41 -27.31 -6.37
N ASN A 180 -18.14 -27.40 -6.72
CA ASN A 180 -17.07 -27.77 -5.82
C ASN A 180 -16.51 -26.51 -5.15
N ILE A 181 -16.25 -26.59 -3.86
CA ILE A 181 -15.62 -25.59 -3.00
C ILE A 181 -14.42 -26.23 -2.34
N ASP A 182 -13.28 -25.56 -2.39
CA ASP A 182 -12.02 -26.05 -1.87
C ASP A 182 -11.14 -24.91 -1.31
N ASN A 183 -10.10 -25.26 -0.56
CA ASN A 183 -9.04 -24.36 -0.08
C ASN A 183 -9.54 -22.99 0.40
N ILE A 184 -10.36 -22.99 1.45
CA ILE A 184 -10.83 -21.75 2.06
C ILE A 184 -9.71 -21.17 2.91
N THR A 185 -9.27 -19.95 2.63
CA THR A 185 -8.37 -19.20 3.51
C THR A 185 -9.16 -18.12 4.24
N VAL A 186 -8.73 -17.79 5.46
CA VAL A 186 -9.29 -16.71 6.25
C VAL A 186 -8.14 -15.96 6.87
N GLU A 187 -8.06 -14.67 6.57
CA GLU A 187 -7.10 -13.75 7.17
C GLU A 187 -7.77 -13.05 8.35
N GLN A 188 -7.05 -12.87 9.46
CA GLN A 188 -7.54 -12.16 10.63
C GLN A 188 -7.65 -10.66 10.33
N TYR A 189 -8.67 -10.02 10.88
CA TYR A 189 -8.86 -8.57 10.76
C TYR A 189 -8.11 -7.78 11.85
N GLY A 190 -7.65 -8.47 12.90
CA GLY A 190 -7.07 -7.85 14.09
C GLY A 190 -8.13 -7.20 14.99
N GLY A 191 -8.08 -7.44 16.29
CA GLY A 191 -8.73 -6.60 17.31
C GLY A 191 -7.64 -5.92 18.12
N THR A 192 -7.72 -4.65 18.55
CA THR A 192 -8.88 -3.79 18.79
C THR A 192 -8.49 -2.32 18.64
N THR A 193 -9.08 -1.58 17.69
CA THR A 193 -9.29 -0.12 17.77
C THR A 193 -10.46 0.27 16.87
N THR A 194 -11.37 1.10 17.40
CA THR A 194 -12.47 1.75 16.66
C THR A 194 -11.98 2.27 15.29
N PRO A 195 -12.68 1.99 14.17
CA PRO A 195 -12.48 2.73 12.91
C PRO A 195 -13.00 4.17 13.13
N PRO A 196 -12.70 5.23 12.34
CA PRO A 196 -12.37 5.24 10.91
C PRO A 196 -11.39 6.44 10.55
N PRO A 197 -11.15 6.88 9.29
CA PRO A 197 -12.09 6.99 8.19
C PRO A 197 -11.75 6.03 7.03
N THR A 198 -12.77 5.39 6.48
CA THR A 198 -12.94 5.50 5.03
C THR A 198 -12.97 6.99 4.71
N THR A 199 -11.82 7.57 4.45
CA THR A 199 -11.73 8.59 3.40
C THR A 199 -11.34 7.79 2.18
N GLY A 200 -12.00 8.04 1.05
CA GLY A 200 -11.76 7.29 -0.19
C GLY A 200 -10.27 7.03 -0.42
N GLY A 201 -9.97 5.89 -1.05
CA GLY A 201 -8.61 5.45 -1.36
C GLY A 201 -7.63 6.59 -1.56
N LYS A 202 -6.50 6.54 -0.87
CA LYS A 202 -5.48 7.57 -0.99
C LYS A 202 -5.01 7.66 -2.44
N LYS A 203 -4.70 8.88 -2.87
CA LYS A 203 -4.25 9.14 -4.23
C LYS A 203 -2.74 9.28 -4.25
N PHE A 204 -2.09 8.45 -5.05
CA PHE A 204 -0.66 8.49 -5.30
C PHE A 204 -0.43 9.05 -6.70
N LEU A 205 0.42 10.05 -6.80
CA LEU A 205 0.94 10.54 -8.07
C LEU A 205 2.38 10.03 -8.21
N ILE A 206 2.66 9.36 -9.31
CA ILE A 206 3.99 8.83 -9.64
C ILE A 206 4.57 9.70 -10.74
N ASP A 207 5.78 10.21 -10.55
CA ASP A 207 6.41 11.09 -11.54
C ASP A 207 6.83 10.32 -12.80
N ALA A 208 6.68 10.99 -13.93
CA ALA A 208 7.31 10.61 -15.20
C ALA A 208 7.71 11.86 -16.01
N SER A 209 7.77 13.02 -15.36
CA SER A 209 8.05 14.31 -15.99
C SER A 209 9.49 14.80 -15.83
N HIS A 210 10.31 14.12 -15.03
CA HIS A 210 11.70 14.48 -14.76
C HIS A 210 12.69 13.44 -15.29
N GLY A 211 12.39 12.80 -16.43
CA GLY A 211 13.34 11.96 -17.14
C GLY A 211 13.38 10.49 -16.68
N GLU A 212 12.30 9.99 -16.09
CA GLU A 212 12.14 8.61 -15.63
C GLU A 212 12.17 7.57 -16.77
N LEU A 213 12.13 8.03 -18.03
CA LEU A 213 12.34 7.22 -19.26
C LEU A 213 13.70 7.50 -19.94
N ALA A 214 14.60 8.26 -19.33
CA ALA A 214 15.87 8.61 -19.95
C ALA A 214 16.82 7.41 -20.02
N GLY A 215 17.51 7.25 -21.14
CA GLY A 215 18.46 6.15 -21.34
C GLY A 215 17.80 4.78 -21.21
N ASN A 216 18.27 3.98 -20.25
CA ASN A 216 17.70 2.66 -19.91
C ASN A 216 16.68 2.70 -18.76
N ALA A 217 16.37 3.88 -18.20
CA ALA A 217 15.39 4.02 -17.14
C ALA A 217 13.97 3.71 -17.64
N ASP A 218 13.15 3.15 -16.76
CA ASP A 218 11.73 2.95 -17.00
C ASP A 218 10.93 3.10 -15.70
N TRP A 219 11.31 4.07 -14.87
CA TRP A 219 10.85 4.26 -13.48
C TRP A 219 9.44 4.85 -13.40
N VAL A 220 8.51 4.23 -14.11
CA VAL A 220 7.15 4.69 -14.33
C VAL A 220 6.16 3.54 -14.07
N LEU A 221 4.88 3.88 -13.87
CA LEU A 221 3.83 2.88 -13.68
C LEU A 221 3.51 2.12 -14.96
N ASP A 222 3.53 2.82 -16.09
CA ASP A 222 3.07 2.31 -17.37
C ASP A 222 3.61 3.13 -18.54
N VAL A 223 3.91 2.44 -19.65
CA VAL A 223 4.33 3.02 -20.91
C VAL A 223 3.50 2.47 -22.06
N ASP A 224 2.75 3.35 -22.70
CA ASP A 224 1.92 3.04 -23.86
C ASP A 224 2.59 3.61 -25.13
N ASN A 225 3.16 2.73 -25.94
CA ASN A 225 3.84 3.11 -27.20
C ASN A 225 4.90 4.21 -27.01
N GLY A 226 5.68 4.13 -25.93
CA GLY A 226 6.73 5.10 -25.60
C GLY A 226 6.21 6.41 -24.98
N ALA A 227 4.94 6.49 -24.62
CA ALA A 227 4.36 7.61 -23.89
C ALA A 227 4.00 7.20 -22.46
N THR A 228 4.05 8.16 -21.54
CA THR A 228 3.69 7.99 -20.13
C THR A 228 2.24 8.44 -19.92
N PRO A 229 1.23 7.55 -20.05
CA PRO A 229 -0.16 7.96 -19.90
C PRO A 229 -0.43 8.40 -18.46
N ARG A 230 -1.32 9.37 -18.28
CA ARG A 230 -1.76 9.78 -16.94
C ARG A 230 -2.43 8.63 -16.17
N TYR A 231 -3.28 7.89 -16.88
CA TYR A 231 -3.98 6.73 -16.36
C TYR A 231 -3.39 5.50 -17.03
N PRO A 232 -2.78 4.58 -16.27
CA PRO A 232 -2.25 3.33 -16.81
C PRO A 232 -3.29 2.52 -17.59
N THR A 233 -2.85 1.81 -18.61
CA THR A 233 -3.68 0.89 -19.39
C THR A 233 -3.16 -0.56 -19.31
N PRO A 234 -4.05 -1.55 -19.08
CA PRO A 234 -5.50 -1.44 -18.93
C PRO A 234 -5.92 -0.71 -17.63
N ALA A 235 -7.14 -0.19 -17.59
CA ALA A 235 -7.56 0.69 -16.50
C ALA A 235 -7.43 0.04 -15.10
N ALA A 236 -6.96 0.81 -14.12
CA ALA A 236 -6.81 0.37 -12.71
C ALA A 236 -8.08 -0.24 -12.10
N SER A 237 -9.27 0.14 -12.57
CA SER A 237 -10.55 -0.44 -12.14
C SER A 237 -10.71 -1.93 -12.48
N GLY A 238 -9.87 -2.48 -13.36
CA GLY A 238 -9.78 -3.91 -13.65
C GLY A 238 -8.86 -4.69 -12.70
N ILE A 239 -8.14 -4.01 -11.79
CA ILE A 239 -7.28 -4.66 -10.80
C ILE A 239 -8.14 -5.26 -9.68
N THR A 240 -7.88 -6.53 -9.41
CA THR A 240 -8.47 -7.33 -8.33
C THR A 240 -7.34 -7.91 -7.48
N SER A 241 -7.68 -8.57 -6.36
CA SER A 241 -6.68 -9.22 -5.50
C SER A 241 -5.82 -10.26 -6.23
N THR A 242 -6.32 -10.88 -7.29
CA THR A 242 -5.61 -11.90 -8.09
C THR A 242 -4.93 -11.35 -9.34
N THR A 243 -5.09 -10.06 -9.64
CA THR A 243 -4.45 -9.44 -10.81
C THR A 243 -2.93 -9.56 -10.66
N ALA A 244 -2.24 -10.03 -11.70
CA ALA A 244 -0.78 -10.14 -11.68
C ALA A 244 -0.16 -8.76 -11.46
N GLU A 245 1.00 -8.70 -10.81
CA GLU A 245 1.74 -7.44 -10.66
C GLU A 245 2.24 -6.89 -12.01
N THR A 246 2.39 -7.75 -13.01
CA THR A 246 2.70 -7.40 -14.41
C THR A 246 1.47 -6.89 -15.19
N TYR A 247 0.54 -6.20 -14.52
CA TYR A 247 -0.71 -5.72 -15.14
C TYR A 247 -0.48 -4.50 -16.05
N TRP A 248 0.53 -3.70 -15.72
CA TRP A 248 1.05 -2.60 -16.52
C TRP A 248 2.49 -2.88 -16.89
N THR A 249 3.07 -2.04 -17.73
CA THR A 249 4.44 -2.19 -18.23
C THR A 249 5.25 -0.95 -17.92
N GLY A 250 6.00 -1.00 -16.83
CA GLY A 250 6.91 0.03 -16.34
C GLY A 250 7.60 -0.50 -15.08
N ALA A 251 8.86 -0.13 -14.84
CA ALA A 251 9.67 -0.79 -13.81
C ALA A 251 9.13 -0.65 -12.39
N ILE A 252 8.20 0.28 -12.12
CA ILE A 252 7.53 0.39 -10.81
C ILE A 252 6.04 0.00 -10.87
N SER A 253 5.62 -0.73 -11.89
CA SER A 253 4.22 -1.09 -12.13
C SER A 253 3.64 -1.97 -11.02
N ALA A 254 4.40 -2.93 -10.51
CA ALA A 254 4.03 -3.85 -9.44
C ALA A 254 3.69 -3.10 -8.16
N TRP A 255 4.44 -2.04 -7.85
CA TRP A 255 4.16 -1.16 -6.73
C TRP A 255 2.81 -0.46 -6.90
N GLY A 256 2.54 0.09 -8.08
CA GLY A 256 1.24 0.68 -8.43
C GLY A 256 0.10 -0.32 -8.30
N VAL A 257 0.25 -1.54 -8.86
CA VAL A 257 -0.74 -2.61 -8.77
C VAL A 257 -1.00 -3.00 -7.32
N ALA A 258 0.05 -3.09 -6.49
CA ALA A 258 -0.08 -3.40 -5.08
C ALA A 258 -0.83 -2.29 -4.31
N LEU A 259 -0.58 -1.01 -4.60
CA LEU A 259 -1.35 0.10 -4.04
C LEU A 259 -2.84 0.03 -4.44
N VAL A 260 -3.13 -0.31 -5.70
CA VAL A 260 -4.53 -0.46 -6.16
C VAL A 260 -5.22 -1.64 -5.48
N LYS A 261 -4.53 -2.77 -5.28
CA LYS A 261 -5.04 -3.91 -4.51
C LYS A 261 -5.37 -3.55 -3.06
N LEU A 262 -4.66 -2.57 -2.48
CA LEU A 262 -4.94 -2.02 -1.15
C LEU A 262 -6.08 -0.98 -1.14
N GLY A 263 -6.73 -0.74 -2.28
CA GLY A 263 -7.86 0.18 -2.41
C GLY A 263 -7.45 1.64 -2.59
N HIS A 264 -6.22 1.91 -3.03
CA HIS A 264 -5.75 3.23 -3.38
C HIS A 264 -5.88 3.49 -4.89
N SER A 265 -5.81 4.76 -5.29
CA SER A 265 -5.72 5.11 -6.70
C SER A 265 -4.34 5.65 -7.01
N VAL A 266 -3.82 5.26 -8.16
CA VAL A 266 -2.55 5.74 -8.68
C VAL A 266 -2.81 6.50 -9.97
N GLU A 267 -2.08 7.58 -10.18
CA GLU A 267 -1.95 8.27 -11.45
C GLU A 267 -0.47 8.50 -11.71
N GLN A 268 -0.11 8.58 -12.98
CA GLN A 268 1.22 8.94 -13.43
C GLN A 268 1.21 10.40 -13.89
N LEU A 269 2.28 11.15 -13.64
CA LEU A 269 2.46 12.51 -14.11
C LEU A 269 3.17 12.48 -15.47
N PRO A 270 2.48 12.70 -16.60
CA PRO A 270 3.08 12.51 -17.92
C PRO A 270 4.25 13.45 -18.18
N THR A 271 5.16 13.01 -19.05
CA THR A 271 6.30 13.82 -19.48
C THR A 271 5.87 15.20 -20.00
N GLY A 272 6.56 16.25 -19.54
CA GLY A 272 6.23 17.64 -19.87
C GLY A 272 5.09 18.26 -19.05
N THR A 273 4.50 17.52 -18.11
CA THR A 273 3.51 18.07 -17.17
C THR A 273 4.21 18.75 -15.99
N ALA A 274 3.86 20.00 -15.73
CA ALA A 274 4.45 20.77 -14.63
C ALA A 274 3.99 20.27 -13.26
N ILE A 275 4.92 20.19 -12.30
CA ILE A 275 4.59 19.94 -10.89
C ILE A 275 4.11 21.24 -10.24
N THR A 276 2.86 21.26 -9.79
CA THR A 276 2.27 22.45 -9.13
C THR A 276 1.62 22.11 -7.80
N TYR A 277 1.48 23.12 -6.93
CA TYR A 277 0.73 23.00 -5.68
C TYR A 277 -0.10 24.27 -5.45
N GLY A 278 -1.43 24.10 -5.34
CA GLY A 278 -2.38 25.20 -5.19
C GLY A 278 -2.87 25.81 -6.51
N ASN A 279 -2.50 25.23 -7.66
CA ASN A 279 -2.99 25.63 -8.98
C ASN A 279 -4.25 24.84 -9.34
N THR A 280 -5.43 25.43 -9.11
CA THR A 280 -6.72 24.79 -9.38
C THR A 280 -6.97 24.48 -10.87
N SER A 281 -6.21 25.07 -11.78
CA SER A 281 -6.31 24.79 -13.22
C SER A 281 -5.49 23.58 -13.66
N ASN A 282 -4.55 23.10 -12.83
CA ASN A 282 -3.81 21.88 -13.11
C ASN A 282 -4.59 20.67 -12.54
N PRO A 283 -5.11 19.77 -13.38
CA PRO A 283 -5.88 18.62 -12.92
C PRO A 283 -5.01 17.54 -12.24
N GLN A 284 -3.68 17.67 -12.31
CA GLN A 284 -2.71 16.86 -11.55
C GLN A 284 -1.94 17.70 -10.52
N ASP A 285 -2.49 18.84 -10.08
CA ASP A 285 -1.90 19.61 -8.97
C ASP A 285 -1.75 18.73 -7.72
N LEU A 286 -0.61 18.87 -7.02
CA LEU A 286 -0.27 18.05 -5.86
C LEU A 286 -1.30 18.17 -4.72
N ALA A 287 -2.08 19.25 -4.64
CA ALA A 287 -3.17 19.37 -3.66
C ALA A 287 -4.29 18.32 -3.84
N ASN A 288 -4.37 17.68 -5.01
CA ASN A 288 -5.33 16.61 -5.31
C ASN A 288 -4.83 15.22 -4.88
N TYR A 289 -3.59 15.10 -4.43
CA TYR A 289 -2.96 13.82 -4.08
C TYR A 289 -2.56 13.76 -2.62
N ASN A 290 -2.37 12.55 -2.11
CA ASN A 290 -1.89 12.32 -0.75
C ASN A 290 -0.38 12.07 -0.73
N VAL A 291 0.14 11.40 -1.75
CA VAL A 291 1.55 11.07 -1.87
C VAL A 291 2.03 11.37 -3.28
N PHE A 292 3.20 12.00 -3.37
CA PHE A 292 3.95 12.15 -4.61
C PHE A 292 5.19 11.26 -4.52
N VAL A 293 5.40 10.43 -5.54
CA VAL A 293 6.54 9.51 -5.66
C VAL A 293 7.37 9.97 -6.85
N VAL A 294 8.67 10.13 -6.65
CA VAL A 294 9.62 10.41 -7.72
C VAL A 294 10.74 9.41 -7.60
N ASP A 295 10.99 8.70 -8.69
CA ASP A 295 12.01 7.66 -8.76
C ASP A 295 13.11 8.05 -9.73
N GLU A 296 14.32 8.21 -9.20
CA GLU A 296 15.54 8.57 -9.93
C GLU A 296 15.29 9.72 -10.94
N PRO A 297 14.94 10.94 -10.48
CA PRO A 297 14.80 12.06 -11.39
C PRO A 297 16.13 12.30 -12.10
N ASN A 298 16.04 12.57 -13.40
CA ASN A 298 17.12 12.83 -14.34
C ASN A 298 17.04 14.24 -14.94
N ILE A 299 16.13 15.09 -14.47
CA ILE A 299 16.02 16.50 -14.86
C ILE A 299 15.88 17.33 -13.58
N ILE A 300 16.63 18.41 -13.47
CA ILE A 300 16.50 19.34 -12.34
C ILE A 300 15.09 19.96 -12.29
N PHE A 301 14.48 19.89 -11.11
CA PHE A 301 13.25 20.64 -10.80
C PHE A 301 13.45 22.15 -10.98
N THR A 302 12.50 22.82 -11.62
CA THR A 302 12.50 24.29 -11.66
C THR A 302 12.28 24.89 -10.26
N ALA A 303 12.62 26.17 -10.08
CA ALA A 303 12.40 26.87 -8.80
C ALA A 303 10.93 26.85 -8.36
N ALA A 304 9.98 26.86 -9.31
CA ALA A 304 8.55 26.77 -9.03
C ALA A 304 8.17 25.36 -8.54
N GLU A 305 8.68 24.31 -9.18
CA GLU A 305 8.40 22.91 -8.82
C GLU A 305 9.01 22.56 -7.47
N LYS A 306 10.25 22.96 -7.19
CA LYS A 306 10.85 22.85 -5.85
C LYS A 306 9.96 23.48 -4.79
N THR A 307 9.44 24.68 -5.07
CA THR A 307 8.53 25.37 -4.16
C THR A 307 7.22 24.58 -4.00
N ALA A 308 6.65 24.05 -5.09
CA ALA A 308 5.43 23.25 -5.06
C ALA A 308 5.60 21.96 -4.22
N ILE A 309 6.64 21.18 -4.48
CA ILE A 309 6.96 19.92 -3.75
C ILE A 309 7.12 20.20 -2.25
N LEU A 310 7.93 21.20 -1.90
CA LEU A 310 8.18 21.52 -0.49
C LEU A 310 6.94 22.06 0.22
N ARG A 311 6.10 22.85 -0.45
CA ARG A 311 4.84 23.34 0.11
C ARG A 311 3.79 22.22 0.23
N PHE A 312 3.74 21.29 -0.72
CA PHE A 312 2.91 20.11 -0.64
C PHE A 312 3.23 19.29 0.62
N VAL A 313 4.52 18.97 0.85
CA VAL A 313 4.95 18.27 2.07
C VAL A 313 4.66 19.11 3.32
N GLN A 314 5.05 20.40 3.33
CA GLN A 314 4.82 21.26 4.48
C GLN A 314 3.36 21.28 4.94
N ASN A 315 2.42 21.25 3.99
CA ASN A 315 0.99 21.29 4.22
C ASN A 315 0.32 19.91 4.32
N GLY A 316 1.10 18.85 4.53
CA GLY A 316 0.57 17.56 4.96
C GLY A 316 0.66 16.44 3.93
N GLY A 317 1.19 16.71 2.74
CA GLY A 317 1.48 15.71 1.72
C GLY A 317 2.61 14.77 2.12
N GLY A 318 2.63 13.59 1.50
CA GLY A 318 3.72 12.63 1.60
C GLY A 318 4.64 12.70 0.36
N LEU A 319 5.95 12.75 0.56
CA LEU A 319 6.92 12.64 -0.54
C LEU A 319 7.72 11.34 -0.39
N PHE A 320 7.69 10.50 -1.42
CA PHE A 320 8.56 9.35 -1.55
C PHE A 320 9.64 9.70 -2.57
N MET A 321 10.88 9.73 -2.11
CA MET A 321 12.06 10.05 -2.91
C MET A 321 12.82 8.76 -3.15
N ILE A 322 13.16 8.48 -4.39
CA ILE A 322 14.16 7.46 -4.70
C ILE A 322 15.27 8.15 -5.49
N SER A 323 16.49 8.03 -4.99
CA SER A 323 17.70 8.48 -5.68
C SER A 323 18.25 7.30 -6.48
N ASP A 324 19.38 7.53 -7.14
CA ASP A 324 20.27 6.46 -7.55
C ASP A 324 21.72 6.86 -7.18
N HIS A 325 22.73 6.19 -7.73
CA HIS A 325 24.17 6.40 -7.49
C HIS A 325 24.78 7.63 -8.18
N ASP A 326 26.04 7.93 -7.83
CA ASP A 326 26.93 8.78 -8.65
C ASP A 326 27.09 8.17 -10.05
N ILE A 327 27.02 8.98 -11.12
CA ILE A 327 26.98 8.53 -12.53
C ILE A 327 25.61 7.94 -12.95
N SER A 328 24.52 8.34 -12.30
CA SER A 328 23.16 7.99 -12.71
C SER A 328 22.56 8.94 -13.76
N ASP A 329 23.32 9.87 -14.34
CA ASP A 329 22.88 10.78 -15.41
C ASP A 329 22.55 10.00 -16.70
N ARG A 330 21.26 9.66 -16.86
CA ARG A 330 20.74 8.88 -17.99
C ARG A 330 20.45 9.74 -19.23
N ASN A 331 20.34 11.06 -19.09
CA ASN A 331 19.98 11.97 -20.19
C ASN A 331 21.18 12.80 -20.70
N ASN A 332 22.34 12.67 -20.04
CA ASN A 332 23.58 13.39 -20.32
C ASN A 332 23.47 14.92 -20.20
N ASP A 333 22.64 15.41 -19.27
CA ASP A 333 22.50 16.84 -18.98
C ASP A 333 23.49 17.36 -17.91
N GLY A 334 24.27 16.44 -17.32
CA GLY A 334 25.30 16.74 -16.34
C GLY A 334 24.85 16.69 -14.89
N TYR A 335 23.65 16.18 -14.60
CA TYR A 335 23.15 16.01 -13.24
C TYR A 335 22.78 14.56 -12.94
N ASP A 336 23.38 14.00 -11.90
CA ASP A 336 22.96 12.71 -11.36
C ASP A 336 21.73 12.89 -10.45
N SER A 337 21.00 11.80 -10.20
CA SER A 337 19.82 11.83 -9.32
C SER A 337 20.14 12.33 -7.90
N PRO A 338 21.27 11.95 -7.26
CA PRO A 338 21.74 12.58 -6.03
C PRO A 338 21.87 14.10 -6.11
N ASP A 339 22.35 14.65 -7.23
CA ASP A 339 22.53 16.10 -7.41
C ASP A 339 21.18 16.79 -7.44
N ILE A 340 20.21 16.25 -8.18
CA ILE A 340 18.86 16.79 -8.31
C ILE A 340 18.16 16.81 -6.95
N TRP A 341 18.28 15.73 -6.18
CA TRP A 341 17.75 15.71 -4.82
C TRP A 341 18.45 16.72 -3.91
N ASN A 342 19.76 16.77 -3.93
CA ASN A 342 20.52 17.74 -3.13
C ASN A 342 20.22 19.19 -3.51
N ASP A 343 19.94 19.46 -4.79
CA ASP A 343 19.53 20.77 -5.31
C ASP A 343 18.13 21.17 -4.83
N LEU A 344 17.15 20.24 -4.78
CA LEU A 344 15.87 20.46 -4.10
C LEU A 344 16.09 20.83 -2.61
N MET A 345 17.00 20.11 -1.93
CA MET A 345 17.26 20.32 -0.51
C MET A 345 17.93 21.66 -0.23
N GLN A 346 18.86 22.12 -1.05
CA GLN A 346 19.70 23.29 -0.77
C GLN A 346 19.25 24.56 -1.49
N ASN A 347 18.82 24.45 -2.74
CA ASN A 347 18.58 25.58 -3.65
C ASN A 347 17.08 25.77 -3.88
N ASN A 348 16.34 26.02 -2.80
CA ASN A 348 14.90 26.29 -2.81
C ASN A 348 14.55 27.55 -2.01
N SER A 349 13.34 28.07 -2.20
CA SER A 349 12.87 29.31 -1.56
C SER A 349 12.14 29.08 -0.21
N VAL A 350 11.91 27.83 0.19
CA VAL A 350 11.02 27.47 1.32
C VAL A 350 11.80 27.29 2.61
N LYS A 351 12.80 26.41 2.61
CA LYS A 351 13.68 26.12 3.74
C LYS A 351 14.90 25.35 3.25
N THR A 352 16.10 25.77 3.66
CA THR A 352 17.33 25.01 3.43
C THR A 352 17.31 23.69 4.21
N ASN A 353 17.59 22.59 3.53
CA ASN A 353 17.59 21.21 4.00
C ASN A 353 16.38 20.87 4.89
N PRO A 354 15.14 20.94 4.35
CA PRO A 354 13.94 20.82 5.15
C PRO A 354 13.73 19.42 5.74
N PHE A 355 14.31 18.39 5.13
CA PHE A 355 14.16 16.98 5.49
C PHE A 355 15.36 16.42 6.27
N GLY A 356 16.42 17.20 6.44
CA GLY A 356 17.54 16.88 7.32
C GLY A 356 18.46 15.79 6.78
N PHE A 357 18.66 15.68 5.47
CA PHE A 357 19.64 14.77 4.89
C PHE A 357 20.25 15.33 3.61
N LYS A 358 21.38 14.75 3.21
CA LYS A 358 22.04 14.93 1.92
C LYS A 358 22.28 13.54 1.33
N VAL A 359 22.03 13.36 0.04
CA VAL A 359 22.47 12.16 -0.69
C VAL A 359 23.96 12.29 -0.98
N ASN A 360 24.73 11.27 -0.68
CA ASN A 360 26.16 11.22 -0.96
C ASN A 360 26.36 10.89 -2.45
N LEU A 361 27.47 11.37 -3.02
CA LEU A 361 27.90 10.98 -4.35
C LEU A 361 28.79 9.74 -4.20
N ASP A 362 28.14 8.60 -4.00
CA ASP A 362 28.76 7.28 -3.94
C ASP A 362 27.95 6.28 -4.76
N ASN A 363 28.56 5.12 -4.99
CA ASN A 363 27.94 3.99 -5.68
C ASN A 363 28.25 2.73 -4.86
N ILE A 364 27.20 2.12 -4.31
CA ILE A 364 27.30 0.92 -3.49
C ILE A 364 26.43 -0.22 -4.04
N VAL A 365 26.96 -1.43 -3.96
CA VAL A 365 26.25 -2.67 -4.26
C VAL A 365 26.32 -3.55 -3.02
N GLU A 366 25.18 -3.79 -2.36
CA GLU A 366 25.14 -4.63 -1.17
C GLU A 366 23.74 -5.07 -0.74
N ASP A 367 23.67 -6.27 -0.16
CA ASP A 367 22.54 -6.71 0.66
C ASP A 367 22.77 -6.35 2.13
N SER A 368 22.07 -5.34 2.64
CA SER A 368 22.20 -4.89 4.02
C SER A 368 21.04 -5.37 4.91
N PRO A 369 21.32 -6.19 5.94
CA PRO A 369 20.36 -6.51 7.00
C PRO A 369 20.38 -5.49 8.14
N ASN A 370 21.11 -4.37 8.00
CA ASN A 370 21.35 -3.40 9.07
C ASN A 370 20.15 -2.45 9.24
N VAL A 371 19.01 -3.02 9.60
CA VAL A 371 17.74 -2.31 9.81
C VAL A 371 17.70 -1.72 11.21
N LEU A 372 17.13 -0.51 11.36
CA LEU A 372 16.90 0.12 12.65
C LEU A 372 16.20 -0.87 13.60
N ASN A 373 16.78 -1.08 14.78
CA ASN A 373 16.19 -1.93 15.78
C ASN A 373 14.98 -1.25 16.44
N SER A 374 13.83 -1.34 15.78
CA SER A 374 12.54 -0.83 16.26
C SER A 374 11.45 -1.88 16.10
N THR A 375 10.60 -2.00 17.13
CA THR A 375 9.41 -2.85 17.10
C THR A 375 8.15 -2.08 16.74
N THR A 376 8.21 -0.75 16.67
CA THR A 376 7.05 0.15 16.50
C THR A 376 7.16 1.08 15.32
N ASN A 377 8.31 1.15 14.63
CA ASN A 377 8.46 2.00 13.44
C ASN A 377 7.48 1.53 12.35
N PRO A 378 6.53 2.37 11.90
CA PRO A 378 5.45 1.97 10.99
C PRO A 378 5.94 1.70 9.56
N ILE A 379 7.12 2.16 9.18
CA ILE A 379 7.73 1.85 7.88
C ILE A 379 8.36 0.45 7.92
N LEU A 380 9.03 0.11 9.02
CA LEU A 380 9.76 -1.15 9.17
C LEU A 380 8.90 -2.30 9.71
N ARG A 381 7.78 -1.99 10.36
CA ARG A 381 6.84 -2.92 11.02
C ARG A 381 5.39 -2.62 10.65
N GLY A 382 5.17 -2.07 9.45
CA GLY A 382 3.85 -1.68 8.99
C GLY A 382 2.96 -2.86 8.61
N SER A 383 1.75 -2.51 8.18
CA SER A 383 0.69 -3.45 7.82
C SER A 383 1.06 -4.46 6.73
N GLN A 384 2.05 -4.15 5.88
CA GLN A 384 2.50 -5.00 4.78
C GLN A 384 3.53 -6.04 5.21
N GLY A 385 3.97 -5.98 6.47
CA GLY A 385 4.90 -6.93 7.08
C GLY A 385 6.23 -6.29 7.48
N ALA A 386 7.09 -7.12 8.10
CA ALA A 386 8.37 -6.66 8.60
C ALA A 386 9.42 -6.52 7.48
N VAL A 387 10.12 -5.40 7.49
CA VAL A 387 11.32 -5.13 6.70
C VAL A 387 12.54 -5.61 7.48
N SER A 388 13.35 -6.48 6.87
CA SER A 388 14.53 -7.07 7.51
C SER A 388 15.83 -6.82 6.76
N GLN A 389 15.77 -6.35 5.51
CA GLN A 389 16.93 -6.07 4.68
C GLN A 389 16.57 -5.15 3.51
N LEU A 390 17.59 -4.56 2.89
CA LEU A 390 17.52 -3.77 1.67
C LEU A 390 18.75 -4.08 0.82
N SER A 391 18.54 -4.35 -0.46
CA SER A 391 19.57 -4.71 -1.42
C SER A 391 19.74 -3.60 -2.43
N PHE A 392 20.96 -3.12 -2.64
CA PHE A 392 21.29 -2.10 -3.63
C PHE A 392 22.11 -2.72 -4.77
N HIS A 393 21.78 -2.34 -6.00
CA HIS A 393 22.46 -2.71 -7.24
C HIS A 393 22.96 -1.45 -7.96
N ASN A 394 23.78 -0.70 -7.24
CA ASN A 394 24.32 0.64 -7.53
C ASN A 394 23.49 1.76 -6.91
N GLY A 395 23.45 1.85 -5.58
CA GLY A 395 22.77 2.96 -4.90
C GLY A 395 23.72 3.98 -4.29
N ALA A 396 23.16 5.10 -3.86
CA ALA A 396 23.82 6.10 -3.03
C ALA A 396 23.43 5.98 -1.56
N THR A 397 24.31 6.40 -0.66
CA THR A 397 23.98 6.55 0.76
C THR A 397 23.57 7.98 1.10
N MET A 398 23.00 8.18 2.30
CA MET A 398 22.69 9.50 2.84
C MET A 398 23.53 9.81 4.07
N THR A 399 23.81 11.10 4.22
CA THR A 399 24.28 11.71 5.46
C THR A 399 23.14 12.52 6.08
N LEU A 400 22.72 12.14 7.29
CA LEU A 400 21.66 12.79 8.04
C LEU A 400 22.19 14.00 8.83
N SER A 401 21.34 15.01 8.97
CA SER A 401 21.58 16.25 9.69
C SER A 401 20.41 16.54 10.64
N PRO A 402 20.41 15.93 11.85
CA PRO A 402 19.41 16.22 12.88
C PRO A 402 19.38 17.70 13.31
N THR A 403 20.45 18.45 13.07
CA THR A 403 20.49 19.89 13.31
C THR A 403 19.68 20.69 12.29
N ALA A 404 19.60 20.24 11.02
CA ALA A 404 18.74 20.84 10.01
C ALA A 404 17.26 20.44 10.18
N ASN A 405 17.03 19.17 10.52
CA ASN A 405 15.72 18.66 10.90
C ASN A 405 15.84 17.55 11.95
N SER A 406 15.39 17.84 13.18
CA SER A 406 15.47 16.91 14.31
C SER A 406 14.57 15.68 14.17
N THR A 407 13.68 15.62 13.18
CA THR A 407 12.81 14.47 12.94
C THR A 407 13.40 13.46 11.95
N VAL A 408 14.55 13.76 11.34
CA VAL A 408 15.21 12.80 10.44
C VAL A 408 15.66 11.55 11.20
N GLN A 409 15.36 10.39 10.62
CA GLN A 409 15.68 9.08 11.20
C GLN A 409 16.17 8.15 10.11
N GLY A 410 17.34 7.55 10.33
CA GLY A 410 17.81 6.43 9.51
C GLY A 410 16.94 5.20 9.77
N LEU A 411 16.60 4.49 8.70
CA LEU A 411 15.80 3.27 8.72
C LEU A 411 16.66 2.05 8.46
N ILE A 412 17.59 2.15 7.50
CA ILE A 412 18.49 1.07 7.10
C ILE A 412 19.85 1.71 6.77
N TRP A 413 20.93 1.09 7.21
CA TRP A 413 22.32 1.51 6.96
C TRP A 413 23.02 0.51 6.08
N ARG A 414 24.22 0.85 5.58
CA ARG A 414 25.15 -0.13 5.00
C ARG A 414 25.43 -1.29 5.95
N LYS A 415 25.89 -2.41 5.40
CA LYS A 415 26.23 -3.62 6.15
C LYS A 415 27.40 -3.37 7.08
N SER A 416 27.28 -3.89 8.30
CA SER A 416 28.36 -3.88 9.31
C SER A 416 28.87 -2.48 9.74
N VAL A 417 28.15 -1.40 9.43
CA VAL A 417 28.44 -0.07 9.98
C VAL A 417 27.61 0.20 11.24
N THR A 418 28.10 1.12 12.08
CA THR A 418 27.33 1.59 13.24
C THR A 418 26.12 2.40 12.77
N GLN A 419 24.95 2.16 13.35
CA GLN A 419 23.74 2.94 13.09
C GLN A 419 23.90 4.36 13.66
N ASN A 420 24.30 5.30 12.80
CA ASN A 420 24.51 6.72 13.13
C ASN A 420 23.99 7.61 11.99
N THR A 421 24.53 8.82 11.82
CA THR A 421 24.06 9.77 10.80
C THR A 421 24.73 9.60 9.43
N THR A 422 25.63 8.65 9.22
CA THR A 422 26.31 8.42 7.93
C THR A 422 26.03 7.01 7.41
N ASN A 423 26.29 6.78 6.12
CA ASN A 423 26.11 5.47 5.48
C ASN A 423 24.67 4.94 5.57
N VAL A 424 23.68 5.84 5.50
CA VAL A 424 22.25 5.48 5.58
C VAL A 424 21.76 5.11 4.19
N MET A 425 21.12 3.96 4.00
CA MET A 425 20.55 3.54 2.71
C MET A 425 19.08 3.94 2.55
N ALA A 426 18.33 3.99 3.66
CA ALA A 426 16.95 4.45 3.69
C ALA A 426 16.70 5.33 4.92
N ALA A 427 15.97 6.43 4.76
CA ALA A 427 15.66 7.37 5.84
C ALA A 427 14.22 7.90 5.75
N SER A 428 13.74 8.44 6.86
CA SER A 428 12.46 9.15 6.92
C SER A 428 12.60 10.47 7.68
N SER A 429 11.70 11.40 7.44
CA SER A 429 11.57 12.64 8.23
C SER A 429 10.15 13.21 8.12
N THR A 430 9.92 14.33 8.80
CA THR A 430 8.69 15.12 8.66
C THR A 430 9.03 16.57 8.37
N PHE A 431 8.21 17.25 7.58
CA PHE A 431 8.34 18.69 7.36
C PHE A 431 6.96 19.34 7.38
N GLY A 432 6.79 20.36 8.23
CA GLY A 432 5.46 20.86 8.57
C GLY A 432 4.58 19.74 9.13
N THR A 433 3.45 19.47 8.48
CA THR A 433 2.54 18.37 8.83
C THR A 433 2.64 17.16 7.91
N GLY A 434 3.56 17.19 6.94
CA GLY A 434 3.82 16.10 5.99
C GLY A 434 4.93 15.16 6.42
N ARG A 435 5.13 14.16 5.58
CA ARG A 435 6.01 13.01 5.83
C ARG A 435 6.89 12.78 4.59
N VAL A 436 8.13 12.36 4.81
CA VAL A 436 9.09 12.08 3.73
C VAL A 436 9.79 10.75 4.00
N VAL A 437 9.97 9.96 2.95
CA VAL A 437 10.84 8.78 2.92
C VAL A 437 11.79 8.93 1.74
N ILE A 438 13.05 8.55 1.94
CA ILE A 438 14.03 8.42 0.88
C ILE A 438 14.69 7.04 0.90
N ILE A 439 14.86 6.45 -0.28
CA ILE A 439 15.69 5.26 -0.55
C ILE A 439 16.75 5.67 -1.56
N GLY A 440 18.00 5.26 -1.35
CA GLY A 440 19.13 5.69 -2.16
C GLY A 440 19.35 4.94 -3.48
N ASP A 441 18.44 4.06 -3.89
CA ASP A 441 18.58 3.21 -5.07
C ASP A 441 17.18 2.90 -5.63
N SER A 442 17.06 2.89 -6.96
CA SER A 442 15.84 2.55 -7.72
C SER A 442 15.65 1.04 -7.91
N SER A 443 16.73 0.26 -7.89
CA SER A 443 16.67 -1.20 -8.08
C SER A 443 15.73 -1.96 -7.12
N PRO A 444 15.56 -1.58 -5.84
CA PRO A 444 14.56 -2.19 -4.96
C PRO A 444 13.10 -2.02 -5.40
N ALA A 445 12.81 -1.01 -6.22
CA ALA A 445 11.48 -0.73 -6.75
C ALA A 445 11.23 -1.40 -8.11
N ASP A 446 12.29 -1.70 -8.87
CA ASP A 446 12.25 -2.32 -10.19
C ASP A 446 11.59 -3.71 -10.15
N ASP A 447 10.52 -3.92 -10.89
CA ASP A 447 9.76 -5.16 -10.94
C ASP A 447 10.09 -6.06 -12.13
N GLY A 448 11.12 -5.69 -12.90
CA GLY A 448 11.58 -6.39 -14.10
C GLY A 448 10.65 -6.25 -15.30
N THR A 449 9.60 -5.43 -15.22
CA THR A 449 8.78 -5.06 -16.38
C THR A 449 9.30 -3.76 -16.96
N GLY A 450 9.36 -3.66 -18.29
CA GLY A 450 9.84 -2.44 -18.88
C GLY A 450 9.53 -2.28 -20.36
N SER A 451 9.67 -1.03 -20.83
CA SER A 451 9.59 -0.66 -22.24
C SER A 451 10.52 -1.52 -23.12
N PRO A 452 10.09 -1.92 -24.33
CA PRO A 452 10.93 -2.73 -25.22
C PRO A 452 12.28 -2.08 -25.51
N GLY A 453 13.37 -2.81 -25.21
CA GLY A 453 14.74 -2.34 -25.41
C GLY A 453 15.43 -1.85 -24.14
N ASN A 454 14.68 -1.58 -23.07
CA ASN A 454 15.26 -1.26 -21.77
C ASN A 454 15.77 -2.53 -21.09
N THR A 455 16.82 -2.37 -20.28
CA THR A 455 17.35 -3.44 -19.43
C THR A 455 16.96 -3.12 -17.99
N VAL A 456 15.91 -3.80 -17.52
CA VAL A 456 15.36 -3.70 -16.17
C VAL A 456 15.58 -5.03 -15.42
N TYR A 457 15.60 -4.99 -14.09
CA TYR A 457 15.92 -6.12 -13.23
C TYR A 457 14.92 -6.23 -12.08
N ASP A 458 14.33 -7.40 -11.85
CA ASP A 458 13.32 -7.58 -10.79
C ASP A 458 13.94 -7.57 -9.38
N GLY A 459 14.15 -6.37 -8.82
CA GLY A 459 14.50 -6.14 -7.43
C GLY A 459 13.28 -6.09 -6.49
N TRP A 460 12.09 -5.80 -6.99
CA TRP A 460 10.84 -5.82 -6.23
C TRP A 460 10.58 -7.18 -5.59
N ARG A 461 10.85 -8.26 -6.34
CA ARG A 461 10.63 -9.66 -5.90
C ARG A 461 11.91 -10.39 -5.51
N GLU A 462 13.10 -9.83 -5.76
CA GLU A 462 14.35 -10.46 -5.33
C GLU A 462 14.37 -10.66 -3.80
N ASN A 463 13.72 -9.75 -3.09
CA ASN A 463 13.73 -9.68 -1.65
C ASN A 463 12.37 -9.21 -1.14
N VAL A 464 11.67 -10.07 -0.40
CA VAL A 464 10.34 -9.75 0.15
C VAL A 464 10.32 -8.47 1.01
N SER A 465 11.48 -8.04 1.54
CA SER A 465 11.57 -6.77 2.29
C SER A 465 11.42 -5.54 1.42
N HIS A 466 11.67 -5.61 0.10
CA HIS A 466 11.61 -4.49 -0.82
C HIS A 466 10.18 -4.02 -1.01
N ALA A 467 9.30 -4.91 -1.47
CA ALA A 467 7.86 -4.63 -1.57
C ALA A 467 7.28 -4.14 -0.24
N ARG A 468 7.68 -4.75 0.89
CA ARG A 468 7.23 -4.33 2.23
C ARG A 468 7.69 -2.93 2.60
N LEU A 469 8.95 -2.59 2.31
CA LEU A 469 9.50 -1.27 2.61
C LEU A 469 8.76 -0.19 1.83
N HIS A 470 8.60 -0.37 0.51
CA HIS A 470 7.90 0.57 -0.35
C HIS A 470 6.45 0.73 0.07
N LEU A 471 5.70 -0.36 0.25
CA LEU A 471 4.29 -0.27 0.59
C LEU A 471 4.06 0.28 2.01
N ASN A 472 4.86 -0.12 3.00
CA ASN A 472 4.76 0.47 4.33
C ASN A 472 5.12 1.97 4.32
N ALA A 473 6.15 2.36 3.59
CA ALA A 473 6.50 3.77 3.42
C ALA A 473 5.36 4.54 2.73
N SER A 474 4.80 4.03 1.63
CA SER A 474 3.62 4.60 0.95
C SER A 474 2.44 4.84 1.88
N LEU A 475 2.06 3.82 2.66
CA LEU A 475 0.94 3.90 3.59
C LEU A 475 1.21 4.88 4.74
N TRP A 476 2.44 4.92 5.24
CA TRP A 476 2.84 5.88 6.26
C TRP A 476 2.83 7.31 5.71
N LEU A 477 3.35 7.54 4.50
CA LEU A 477 3.30 8.83 3.82
C LEU A 477 1.85 9.29 3.62
N ALA A 478 0.96 8.38 3.22
CA ALA A 478 -0.45 8.65 2.98
C ALA A 478 -1.29 8.80 4.26
N LYS A 479 -0.70 8.62 5.45
CA LYS A 479 -1.37 8.61 6.76
C LYS A 479 -2.49 7.55 6.80
N ALA A 480 -2.23 6.39 6.19
CA ALA A 480 -3.14 5.26 6.08
C ALA A 480 -2.79 4.11 7.04
N GLN A 481 -1.75 4.27 7.85
CA GLN A 481 -1.37 3.38 8.95
C GLN A 481 -0.69 4.12 10.09
#